data_AF-A0A3Q3EWL9-F1
#
_entry.id   AF-A0A3Q3EWL9-F1
#
_cell.length_a   1.000
_cell.length_b   1.000
_cell.length_c   1.000
_cell.angle_alpha   90.00
_cell.angle_beta   90.00
_cell.angle_gamma   90.00
#
_symmetry.space_group_name_H-M   'P 1'
#
loop_
_entity.id
_entity.type
_entity.pdbx_description
1 polymer ?
#
loop_
_entity_poly.entity_id
_entity_poly.type
_entity_poly.pdbx_seq_one_letter_code
_entity_poly.pdbx_strand_id
1 'polypeptide(L)'
;LTQTPGSQSVVLGQTVSIRCQTSTSVGADLHWYLQKPGEAPKLLIYYSTNRQSGVSTRFSGSGSGTDFTLTVSGVQTEDSGDYYCQQGSSYPFTQ
;
A
#
# COMPACT_ATOMS: atom_id res chain seq x y z
N LEU A 1 -12.47 -2.85 -1.38
CA LEU A 1 -11.31 -2.21 -0.72
C LEU A 1 -11.59 -0.73 -0.64
N THR A 2 -11.33 -0.11 0.50
CA THR A 2 -11.51 1.33 0.70
C THR A 2 -10.19 1.91 1.19
N GLN A 3 -9.65 2.91 0.49
CA GLN A 3 -8.39 3.57 0.84
C GLN A 3 -8.61 4.98 1.35
N THR A 4 -7.84 5.36 2.37
CA THR A 4 -7.94 6.68 3.01
C THR A 4 -6.55 7.19 3.43
N PRO A 5 -6.21 8.47 3.19
CA PRO A 5 -6.99 9.47 2.45
C PRO A 5 -6.99 9.20 0.93
N GLY A 6 -7.98 9.73 0.20
CA GLY A 6 -8.04 9.59 -1.26
C GLY A 6 -6.94 10.35 -2.02
N SER A 7 -6.46 11.45 -1.43
CA SER A 7 -5.31 12.23 -1.92
C SER A 7 -4.69 12.99 -0.76
N GLN A 8 -3.37 13.16 -0.76
CA GLN A 8 -2.69 13.92 0.27
C GLN A 8 -1.44 14.60 -0.28
N SER A 9 -1.22 15.85 0.11
CA SER A 9 0.06 16.53 -0.08
C SER A 9 0.87 16.44 1.20
N VAL A 10 2.16 16.08 1.09
CA VAL A 10 3.04 15.84 2.23
C VAL A 10 4.34 16.61 2.03
N VAL A 11 4.87 17.19 3.11
CA VAL A 11 6.16 17.88 3.09
C VAL A 11 7.28 16.85 3.08
N LEU A 12 8.34 17.10 2.30
CA LEU A 12 9.51 16.23 2.26
C LEU A 12 10.08 16.00 3.66
N GLY A 13 10.52 14.77 3.93
CA GLY A 13 11.03 14.33 5.22
C GLY A 13 9.96 13.98 6.27
N GLN A 14 8.68 14.28 6.02
CA GLN A 14 7.59 13.86 6.91
C GLN A 14 7.26 12.38 6.73
N THR A 15 6.50 11.84 7.68
CA THR A 15 5.92 10.50 7.60
C THR A 15 4.47 10.59 7.17
N VAL A 16 4.07 9.73 6.24
CA VAL A 16 2.67 9.59 5.82
C VAL A 16 2.21 8.15 6.00
N SER A 17 0.93 7.98 6.31
CA SER A 17 0.29 6.68 6.41
C SER A 17 -0.96 6.63 5.53
N ILE A 18 -1.10 5.54 4.78
CA ILE A 18 -2.23 5.26 3.90
C ILE A 18 -2.93 4.02 4.46
N ARG A 19 -4.22 4.15 4.74
CA ARG A 19 -5.04 3.03 5.21
C ARG A 19 -5.73 2.33 4.04
N CYS A 20 -5.88 1.03 4.19
CA CYS A 20 -6.71 0.20 3.33
C CYS A 20 -7.58 -0.71 4.18
N GLN A 21 -8.90 -0.66 3.95
CA GLN A 21 -9.87 -1.48 4.64
C GLN A 21 -10.57 -2.44 3.68
N THR A 22 -10.76 -3.69 4.12
CA THR A 22 -11.52 -4.72 3.41
C THR A 22 -12.89 -4.92 4.06
N SER A 23 -13.89 -5.36 3.30
CA SER A 23 -15.22 -5.69 3.82
C SER A 23 -15.25 -7.01 4.59
N THR A 24 -14.32 -7.92 4.29
CA THR A 24 -14.17 -9.24 4.91
C THR A 24 -12.72 -9.46 5.26
N SER A 25 -12.46 -10.28 6.28
CA SER A 25 -11.09 -10.63 6.66
C SER A 25 -10.36 -11.32 5.51
N VAL A 26 -9.16 -10.82 5.17
CA VAL A 26 -8.27 -11.40 4.15
C VAL A 26 -6.98 -11.94 4.76
N GLY A 27 -6.96 -12.12 6.08
CA GLY A 27 -5.76 -12.55 6.80
C GLY A 27 -4.61 -11.57 6.60
N ALA A 28 -3.49 -12.04 6.06
CA ALA A 28 -2.35 -11.21 5.69
C ALA A 28 -2.23 -11.00 4.17
N ASP A 29 -3.16 -11.51 3.36
CA ASP A 29 -3.10 -11.47 1.88
C ASP A 29 -3.47 -10.10 1.32
N LEU A 30 -2.66 -9.11 1.66
CA LEU A 30 -2.73 -7.76 1.13
C LEU A 30 -1.36 -7.29 0.64
N HIS A 31 -1.37 -6.63 -0.50
CA HIS A 31 -0.22 -6.12 -1.20
C HIS A 31 -0.37 -4.62 -1.42
N TRP A 32 0.75 -3.89 -1.40
CA TRP A 32 0.83 -2.46 -1.67
C TRP A 32 1.67 -2.19 -2.90
N TYR A 33 1.19 -1.31 -3.76
CA TYR A 33 1.84 -0.92 -4.99
C TYR A 33 1.98 0.61 -5.07
N LEU A 34 3.03 1.06 -5.74
CA LEU A 34 3.19 2.44 -6.19
C LEU A 34 3.16 2.47 -7.72
N GLN A 35 2.35 3.35 -8.28
CA GLN A 35 2.30 3.63 -9.69
C GLN A 35 2.69 5.09 -9.95
N LYS A 36 3.71 5.28 -10.77
CA LYS A 36 4.10 6.61 -11.26
C LYS A 36 3.44 6.88 -12.62
N PRO A 37 3.23 8.16 -13.00
CA PRO A 37 2.68 8.49 -14.31
C PRO A 37 3.49 7.84 -15.44
N GLY A 38 2.81 7.05 -16.30
CA GLY A 38 3.44 6.35 -17.42
C GLY A 38 4.21 5.06 -17.07
N GLU A 39 4.22 4.64 -15.79
CA GLU A 39 4.85 3.39 -15.36
C GLU A 39 3.81 2.32 -14.98
N ALA A 40 4.24 1.05 -15.07
CA ALA A 40 3.48 -0.06 -14.51
C ALA A 40 3.52 -0.02 -12.96
N PRO A 41 2.47 -0.50 -12.26
CA PRO A 41 2.49 -0.61 -10.81
C PRO A 41 3.67 -1.46 -10.30
N LYS A 42 4.41 -0.93 -9.33
CA LYS A 42 5.55 -1.60 -8.70
C LYS A 42 5.19 -2.06 -7.30
N LEU A 43 5.47 -3.32 -6.99
CA LEU A 43 5.21 -3.91 -5.68
C LEU A 43 6.12 -3.30 -4.61
N LEU A 44 5.52 -2.80 -3.53
CA LEU A 44 6.21 -2.26 -2.36
C LEU A 44 6.25 -3.26 -1.21
N ILE A 45 5.06 -3.68 -0.77
CA ILE A 45 4.86 -4.58 0.36
C ILE A 45 3.95 -5.73 -0.07
N TYR A 46 4.25 -6.95 0.36
CA TYR A 46 3.43 -8.14 0.16
C TYR A 46 3.16 -8.84 1.49
N TYR A 47 2.11 -9.65 1.54
CA TYR A 47 1.63 -10.31 2.77
C TYR A 47 1.56 -9.35 3.98
N SER A 48 0.95 -8.19 3.76
CA SER A 48 0.72 -7.05 4.65
C SER A 48 1.95 -6.37 5.28
N THR A 49 3.07 -7.08 5.44
CA THR A 49 4.24 -6.64 6.23
C THR A 49 5.57 -6.86 5.53
N ASN A 50 5.67 -7.79 4.57
CA ASN A 50 6.94 -8.11 3.93
C ASN A 50 7.28 -7.08 2.84
N ARG A 51 8.40 -6.39 3.01
CA ARG A 51 8.89 -5.44 2.00
C ARG A 51 9.57 -6.16 0.85
N GLN A 52 9.21 -5.80 -0.38
CA GLN A 52 9.83 -6.35 -1.59
C GLN A 52 11.32 -5.98 -1.67
N SER A 53 12.14 -6.89 -2.21
CA SER A 53 13.56 -6.67 -2.42
C SER A 53 13.82 -5.44 -3.30
N GLY A 54 14.76 -4.59 -2.89
CA GLY A 54 15.08 -3.33 -3.59
C GLY A 54 14.20 -2.13 -3.20
N VAL A 55 13.14 -2.33 -2.41
CA VAL A 55 12.32 -1.23 -1.87
C VAL A 55 13.01 -0.62 -0.65
N SER A 56 13.01 0.72 -0.57
CA SER A 56 13.62 1.47 0.53
C SER A 56 13.05 1.08 1.89
N THR A 57 13.90 1.05 2.92
CA THR A 57 13.51 0.75 4.31
C THR A 57 12.52 1.75 4.89
N ARG A 58 12.38 2.92 4.26
CA ARG A 58 11.40 3.96 4.58
C ARG A 58 9.95 3.49 4.45
N PHE A 59 9.71 2.48 3.61
CA PHE A 59 8.40 1.85 3.42
C PHE A 59 8.21 0.70 4.41
N SER A 60 7.07 0.70 5.08
CA SER A 60 6.63 -0.40 5.94
C SER A 60 5.13 -0.63 5.79
N GLY A 61 4.72 -1.90 5.81
CA GLY A 61 3.32 -2.28 5.89
C GLY A 61 2.99 -2.86 7.26
N SER A 62 1.75 -2.69 7.69
CA SER A 62 1.20 -3.28 8.90
C SER A 62 -0.27 -3.64 8.72
N GLY A 63 -0.77 -4.45 9.65
CA GLY A 63 -2.18 -4.84 9.70
C GLY A 63 -2.43 -6.28 9.28
N SER A 64 -3.65 -6.73 9.59
CA SER A 64 -4.16 -8.06 9.30
C SER A 64 -5.69 -8.06 9.42
N GLY A 65 -6.32 -9.08 8.85
CA GLY A 65 -7.77 -9.22 8.85
C GLY A 65 -8.41 -8.21 7.91
N THR A 66 -8.82 -7.05 8.45
CA THR A 66 -9.61 -6.05 7.70
C THR A 66 -9.02 -4.65 7.65
N ASP A 67 -8.01 -4.33 8.46
CA ASP A 67 -7.41 -2.99 8.51
C ASP A 67 -5.90 -3.10 8.26
N PHE A 68 -5.44 -2.37 7.26
CA PHE A 68 -4.07 -2.39 6.79
C PHE A 68 -3.56 -0.97 6.63
N THR A 69 -2.28 -0.78 6.90
CA THR A 69 -1.64 0.53 6.78
C THR A 69 -0.30 0.39 6.05
N LEU A 70 -0.09 1.23 5.04
CA LEU A 70 1.23 1.51 4.49
C LEU A 70 1.77 2.77 5.15
N THR A 71 2.99 2.74 5.62
CA THR A 71 3.69 3.91 6.16
C THR A 71 4.92 4.21 5.31
N VAL A 72 5.07 5.47 4.92
CA VAL A 72 6.24 6.00 4.23
C VAL A 72 6.86 7.04 5.13
N SER A 73 8.00 6.70 5.73
CA SER A 73 8.77 7.59 6.60
C SER A 73 9.76 8.41 5.79
N GLY A 74 9.96 9.68 6.11
CA GLY A 74 10.96 10.50 5.42
C GLY A 74 10.67 10.65 3.93
N VAL A 75 9.44 11.04 3.57
CA VAL A 75 8.95 11.17 2.19
C VAL A 75 9.93 11.96 1.33
N GLN A 76 10.24 11.44 0.15
CA GLN A 76 11.13 12.03 -0.84
C GLN A 76 10.36 12.38 -2.12
N THR A 77 10.97 13.17 -3.02
CA THR A 77 10.30 13.61 -4.25
C THR A 77 9.95 12.44 -5.17
N GLU A 78 10.74 11.38 -5.15
CA GLU A 78 10.47 10.17 -5.92
C GLU A 78 9.34 9.31 -5.36
N ASP A 79 8.84 9.58 -4.16
CA ASP A 79 7.73 8.85 -3.54
C ASP A 79 6.36 9.37 -4.03
N SER A 80 6.35 10.38 -4.91
CA SER A 80 5.14 10.89 -5.56
C SER A 80 4.56 9.91 -6.57
N GLY A 81 3.27 9.61 -6.44
CA GLY A 81 2.52 8.71 -7.32
C GLY A 81 1.25 8.20 -6.64
N ASP A 82 0.56 7.31 -7.33
CA ASP A 82 -0.64 6.67 -6.83
C ASP A 82 -0.30 5.39 -6.07
N TYR A 83 -0.89 5.24 -4.90
CA TYR A 83 -0.70 4.08 -4.03
C TYR A 83 -1.94 3.21 -4.03
N TYR A 84 -1.76 1.91 -4.27
CA TYR A 84 -2.86 0.95 -4.35
C TYR A 84 -2.66 -0.19 -3.38
N CYS A 85 -3.71 -0.55 -2.65
CA CYS A 85 -3.77 -1.84 -1.97
C CYS A 85 -4.54 -2.85 -2.83
N GLN A 86 -4.11 -4.10 -2.79
CA GLN A 86 -4.78 -5.22 -3.45
C GLN A 86 -4.81 -6.41 -2.51
N GLN A 87 -5.99 -7.02 -2.34
CA GLN A 87 -6.11 -8.27 -1.60
C GLN A 87 -6.03 -9.46 -2.55
N GLY A 88 -5.35 -10.53 -2.12
CA GLY A 88 -5.16 -11.77 -2.89
C GLY A 88 -6.14 -12.89 -2.52
N SER A 89 -6.90 -12.74 -1.42
CA SER A 89 -7.64 -13.85 -0.81
C SER A 89 -8.98 -14.17 -1.49
N SER A 90 -9.65 -13.21 -2.13
CA SER A 90 -10.89 -13.45 -2.85
C SER A 90 -10.76 -13.12 -4.35
N TYR A 91 -10.79 -14.18 -5.15
CA TYR A 91 -11.21 -14.11 -6.53
C TYR A 91 -12.71 -14.44 -6.52
N PRO A 92 -13.64 -13.48 -6.51
CA PRO A 92 -15.01 -13.82 -6.84
C PRO A 92 -14.96 -14.47 -8.23
N PHE A 93 -15.36 -15.74 -8.32
CA PHE A 93 -15.64 -16.36 -9.61
C PHE A 93 -16.69 -15.47 -10.28
N THR A 94 -16.31 -14.79 -11.34
CA THR A 94 -17.29 -14.19 -12.24
C THR A 94 -17.96 -15.35 -12.97
N GLN A 95 -19.28 -15.44 -12.85
CA GLN A 95 -20.13 -16.27 -13.69
C GLN A 95 -20.70 -15.38 -14.81
#